data_AF-A0A8T1VZ60-F1
#
_entry.id   AF-A0A8T1VZ60-F1
#
_cell.length_a   1.000
_cell.length_b   1.000
_cell.length_c   1.000
_cell.angle_alpha   90.00
_cell.angle_beta   90.00
_cell.angle_gamma   90.00
#
_symmetry.space_group_name_H-M   'P 1'
#
loop_
_entity.id
_entity.type
_entity.pdbx_description
1 polymer ?
#
loop_
_entity_poly.entity_id
_entity_poly.type
_entity_poly.pdbx_seq_one_letter_code
_entity_poly.pdbx_strand_id
1 'polypeptide(L)'
;MARGLRVGSKAEVLKNLRSLLRVTRSRGSQDSFRDCKFSQHVLSQYRARQNENDRAKMRAYRAEASDYLMLLQGIEEQRYLWALDAGVEQKLTGEEIVNRSARRVGLDVPETYAEKQAEQERKQAAAAKYLADKQAKEDAAASAQ
;
A
#
# COMPACT_ATOMS: atom_id res chain seq x y z
N MET A 1 36.35 -20.85 15.49
CA MET A 1 36.05 -19.43 15.73
C MET A 1 34.55 -19.22 15.68
N ALA A 2 33.85 -19.40 16.80
CA ALA A 2 32.40 -19.17 16.86
C ALA A 2 32.17 -17.66 16.90
N ARG A 3 31.84 -17.06 15.75
CA ARG A 3 31.34 -15.68 15.69
C ARG A 3 30.16 -15.60 16.64
N GLY A 4 30.31 -14.86 17.74
CA GLY A 4 29.23 -14.55 18.65
C GLY A 4 28.15 -13.80 17.88
N LEU A 5 27.17 -14.55 17.37
CA LEU A 5 25.91 -14.01 16.85
C LEU A 5 25.34 -13.16 17.97
N ARG A 6 25.49 -11.83 17.83
CA ARG A 6 24.75 -10.84 18.61
C ARG A 6 23.31 -11.34 18.59
N VAL A 7 22.82 -11.79 19.74
CA VAL A 7 21.43 -12.14 19.89
C VAL A 7 20.68 -10.89 19.47
N GLY A 8 20.12 -10.89 18.26
CA GLY A 8 19.57 -9.74 17.55
C GLY A 8 18.88 -8.72 18.47
N SER A 9 19.11 -7.45 18.21
CA SER A 9 18.60 -6.40 19.08
C SER A 9 17.07 -6.44 19.14
N LYS A 10 16.47 -5.93 20.23
CA LYS A 10 15.02 -5.73 20.34
C LYS A 10 14.44 -5.01 19.10
N ALA A 11 15.22 -4.14 18.46
CA ALA A 11 14.82 -3.43 17.26
C ALA A 11 14.61 -4.37 16.06
N GLU A 12 15.42 -5.42 15.89
CA GLU A 12 15.23 -6.39 14.80
C GLU A 12 13.96 -7.22 14.99
N VAL A 13 13.69 -7.64 16.23
CA VAL A 13 12.46 -8.38 16.57
C VAL A 13 11.23 -7.52 16.24
N LEU A 14 11.26 -6.24 16.61
CA LEU A 14 10.18 -5.30 16.30
C LEU A 14 10.09 -4.98 14.81
N LYS A 15 11.21 -4.93 14.09
CA LYS A 15 11.24 -4.74 12.63
C LYS A 15 10.53 -5.90 11.94
N ASN A 16 10.89 -7.14 12.29
CA ASN A 16 10.26 -8.34 11.73
C ASN A 16 8.78 -8.41 12.07
N LEU A 17 8.40 -8.11 13.32
CA LEU A 17 6.99 -8.04 13.72
C LEU A 17 6.22 -7.01 12.88
N ARG A 18 6.73 -5.79 12.72
CA ARG A 18 6.07 -4.76 11.90
C ARG A 18 5.89 -5.20 10.46
N SER A 19 6.92 -5.82 9.87
CA SER A 19 6.84 -6.31 8.49
C SER A 19 5.80 -7.43 8.36
N LEU A 20 5.80 -8.42 9.27
CA LEU A 20 4.78 -9.48 9.32
C LEU A 20 3.35 -8.91 9.44
N LEU A 21 3.16 -7.91 10.31
CA LEU A 21 1.84 -7.28 10.49
C LEU A 21 1.39 -6.51 9.25
N ARG A 22 2.31 -5.88 8.50
CA ARG A 22 1.99 -5.20 7.24
C ARG A 22 1.55 -6.19 6.16
N VAL A 23 2.33 -7.26 5.98
CA VAL A 23 2.07 -8.31 4.98
C VAL A 23 0.81 -9.12 5.30
N THR A 24 0.52 -9.35 6.58
CA THR A 24 -0.75 -10.01 6.95
C THR A 24 -1.96 -9.08 6.75
N ARG A 25 -1.79 -7.76 6.90
CA ARG A 25 -2.85 -6.78 6.65
C ARG A 25 -3.14 -6.61 5.16
N SER A 26 -2.13 -6.51 4.29
CA SER A 26 -2.33 -6.45 2.83
C SER A 26 -3.12 -7.65 2.31
N ARG A 27 -3.05 -8.80 3.01
CA ARG A 27 -3.79 -10.02 2.69
C ARG A 27 -5.18 -10.10 3.33
N GLY A 28 -5.41 -9.41 4.43
CA GLY A 28 -6.69 -9.41 5.11
C GLY A 28 -7.72 -8.63 4.30
N SER A 29 -8.94 -9.15 4.17
CA SER A 29 -10.08 -8.42 3.61
C SER A 29 -10.66 -7.36 4.57
N GLN A 30 -10.01 -7.15 5.71
CA GLN A 30 -10.51 -6.33 6.80
C GLN A 30 -9.66 -5.09 7.00
N ASP A 31 -10.32 -3.94 7.10
CA ASP A 31 -9.67 -2.64 7.17
C ASP A 31 -8.94 -2.41 8.50
N SER A 32 -9.43 -3.03 9.57
CA SER A 32 -8.96 -2.86 10.93
C SER A 32 -7.97 -3.96 11.35
N PHE A 33 -6.93 -3.55 12.06
CA PHE A 33 -5.93 -4.44 12.63
C PHE A 33 -6.50 -5.37 13.71
N ARG A 34 -7.56 -4.92 14.40
CA ARG A 34 -8.18 -5.68 15.50
C ARG A 34 -8.96 -6.88 14.98
N ASP A 35 -9.53 -6.75 13.79
CA ASP A 35 -10.40 -7.77 13.23
C ASP A 35 -9.59 -8.83 12.44
N CYS A 36 -8.43 -8.45 11.89
CA CYS A 36 -7.59 -9.37 11.11
C CYS A 36 -7.05 -10.52 11.99
N LYS A 37 -7.67 -11.71 11.82
CA LYS A 37 -7.34 -12.93 12.57
C LYS A 37 -5.86 -13.31 12.46
N PHE A 38 -5.25 -13.15 11.28
CA PHE A 38 -3.84 -13.45 11.07
C PHE A 38 -2.93 -12.51 11.88
N SER A 39 -3.21 -11.21 11.85
CA SER A 39 -2.44 -10.23 12.64
C SER A 39 -2.58 -10.47 14.14
N GLN A 40 -3.79 -10.81 14.62
CA GLN A 40 -4.00 -11.18 16.02
C GLN A 40 -3.26 -12.46 16.43
N HIS A 41 -3.22 -13.46 15.54
CA HIS A 41 -2.46 -14.69 15.79
C HIS A 41 -0.95 -14.44 15.87
N VAL A 42 -0.38 -13.65 14.96
CA VAL A 42 1.03 -13.26 15.02
C VAL A 42 1.32 -12.51 16.32
N LEU A 43 0.46 -11.57 16.71
CA LEU A 43 0.62 -10.85 17.97
C LEU A 43 0.54 -11.77 19.20
N SER A 44 -0.37 -12.73 19.22
CA SER A 44 -0.52 -13.62 20.37
C SER A 44 0.73 -14.47 20.57
N GLN A 45 1.35 -14.96 19.49
CA GLN A 45 2.63 -15.68 19.56
C GLN A 45 3.75 -14.81 20.11
N TYR A 46 3.88 -13.56 19.62
CA TYR A 46 4.93 -12.63 20.09
C TYR A 46 4.73 -12.23 21.56
N ARG A 47 3.47 -12.03 21.98
CA ARG A 47 3.13 -11.71 23.38
C ARG A 47 3.42 -12.91 24.30
N ALA A 48 3.05 -14.12 23.90
CA ALA A 48 3.32 -15.34 24.67
C ALA A 48 4.81 -15.57 24.90
N ARG A 49 5.64 -15.25 23.90
CA ARG A 49 7.10 -15.45 23.93
C ARG A 49 7.89 -14.23 24.44
N GLN A 50 7.22 -13.18 24.89
CA GLN A 50 7.87 -11.90 25.25
C GLN A 50 8.82 -12.02 26.45
N ASN A 51 8.49 -12.89 27.40
CA ASN A 51 9.22 -13.07 28.66
C ASN A 51 10.15 -14.30 28.63
N GLU A 52 10.42 -14.84 27.44
CA GLU A 52 11.32 -15.98 27.27
C GLU A 52 12.77 -15.57 27.50
N ASN A 53 13.46 -16.29 28.39
CA ASN A 53 14.83 -15.97 28.81
C ASN A 53 15.88 -16.96 28.29
N ASP A 54 15.45 -18.10 27.74
CA ASP A 54 16.35 -19.09 27.15
C ASP A 54 16.89 -18.59 25.80
N ARG A 55 18.22 -18.47 25.71
CA ARG A 55 18.92 -17.99 24.52
C ARG A 55 18.74 -18.91 23.31
N ALA A 56 18.64 -20.23 23.51
CA ALA A 56 18.46 -21.17 22.42
C ALA A 56 17.07 -21.01 21.80
N LYS A 57 16.03 -20.96 22.65
CA LYS A 57 14.65 -20.73 22.22
C LYS A 57 14.45 -19.36 21.58
N MET A 58 15.03 -18.30 22.15
CA MET A 58 14.97 -16.97 21.54
C MET A 58 15.56 -16.94 20.12
N ARG A 59 16.66 -17.66 19.88
CA ARG A 59 17.24 -17.77 18.53
C ARG A 59 16.31 -18.53 17.60
N ALA A 60 15.77 -19.66 18.05
CA ALA A 60 14.83 -20.46 17.27
C ALA A 60 13.58 -19.66 16.87
N TYR A 61 12.95 -18.94 17.82
CA TYR A 61 11.76 -18.13 17.54
C TYR A 61 12.04 -16.97 16.58
N ARG A 62 13.26 -16.44 16.58
CA ARG A 62 13.64 -15.37 15.65
C ARG A 62 13.88 -15.91 14.25
N ALA A 63 14.52 -17.08 14.14
CA ALA A 63 14.67 -17.78 12.87
C ALA A 63 13.30 -18.14 12.29
N GLU A 64 12.42 -18.71 13.10
CA GLU A 64 11.04 -19.02 12.74
C GLU A 64 10.29 -17.76 12.24
N ALA A 65 10.43 -16.63 12.92
CA ALA A 65 9.82 -15.37 12.49
C ALA A 65 10.40 -14.84 11.16
N SER A 66 11.70 -14.98 10.91
CA SER A 66 12.29 -14.60 9.62
C SER A 66 11.87 -15.54 8.50
N ASP A 67 11.75 -16.84 8.77
CA ASP A 67 11.32 -17.83 7.79
C ASP A 67 9.86 -17.59 7.39
N TYR A 68 8.99 -17.29 8.36
CA TYR A 68 7.62 -16.89 8.07
C TYR A 68 7.52 -15.59 7.28
N LEU A 69 8.39 -14.61 7.57
CA LEU A 69 8.43 -13.37 6.79
C LEU A 69 8.80 -13.67 5.34
N MET A 70 9.86 -14.44 5.11
CA MET A 70 10.32 -14.81 3.78
C MET A 70 9.24 -15.59 3.01
N LEU A 71 8.58 -16.55 3.66
CA LEU A 71 7.47 -17.29 3.05
C LEU A 71 6.33 -16.36 2.63
N LEU A 72 5.92 -15.44 3.51
CA LEU A 72 4.82 -14.54 3.22
C LEU A 72 5.16 -13.56 2.09
N GLN A 73 6.39 -13.05 2.06
CA GLN A 73 6.87 -12.20 0.96
C GLN A 73 6.90 -12.96 -0.37
N GLY A 74 7.42 -14.19 -0.38
CA GLY A 74 7.42 -15.03 -1.59
C GLY A 74 6.02 -15.30 -2.14
N ILE A 75 5.02 -15.49 -1.26
CA ILE A 75 3.62 -15.63 -1.68
C ILE A 75 3.09 -14.32 -2.28
N GLU A 76 3.43 -13.15 -1.72
CA GLU A 76 3.03 -11.86 -2.28
C GLU A 76 3.66 -11.62 -3.65
N GLU A 77 4.94 -11.93 -3.80
CA GLU A 77 5.65 -11.85 -5.08
C GLU A 77 5.03 -12.77 -6.12
N GLN A 78 4.73 -14.03 -5.78
CA GLN A 78 4.04 -14.94 -6.70
C GLN A 78 2.68 -14.41 -7.13
N ARG A 79 1.89 -13.84 -6.21
CA ARG A 79 0.60 -13.22 -6.55
C ARG A 79 0.77 -12.03 -7.47
N TYR A 80 1.80 -11.22 -7.23
CA TYR A 80 2.13 -10.09 -8.08
C TYR A 80 2.51 -10.56 -9.49
N LEU A 81 3.43 -11.53 -9.60
CA LEU A 81 3.83 -12.13 -10.88
C LEU A 81 2.63 -12.73 -11.63
N TRP A 82 1.77 -13.50 -10.95
CA TRP A 82 0.55 -14.02 -11.55
C TRP A 82 -0.40 -12.92 -12.02
N ALA A 83 -0.48 -11.80 -11.31
CA ALA A 83 -1.27 -10.66 -11.76
C ALA A 83 -0.66 -10.03 -13.02
N LEU A 84 0.67 -9.91 -13.10
CA LEU A 84 1.34 -9.44 -14.32
C LEU A 84 1.10 -10.39 -15.49
N ASP A 85 1.25 -11.70 -15.28
CA ASP A 85 0.99 -12.75 -16.28
C ASP A 85 -0.48 -12.75 -16.74
N ALA A 86 -1.42 -12.43 -15.84
CA ALA A 86 -2.84 -12.24 -16.16
C ALA A 86 -3.13 -10.92 -16.92
N GLY A 87 -2.12 -10.11 -17.23
CA GLY A 87 -2.23 -8.89 -18.01
C GLY A 87 -2.61 -7.64 -17.20
N VAL A 88 -2.47 -7.66 -15.87
CA VAL A 88 -2.78 -6.50 -15.00
C VAL A 88 -1.80 -5.33 -15.20
N GLU A 89 -0.69 -5.53 -15.91
CA GLU A 89 0.24 -4.45 -16.29
C GLU A 89 -0.44 -3.32 -17.07
N GLN A 90 -1.46 -3.65 -17.87
CA GLN A 90 -2.30 -2.67 -18.55
C GLN A 90 -3.61 -2.51 -17.77
N LYS A 91 -3.59 -1.78 -16.66
CA LYS A 91 -4.81 -1.17 -16.12
C LYS A 91 -5.28 -0.11 -17.09
N LEU A 92 -5.85 -0.54 -18.21
CA LEU A 92 -6.50 0.34 -19.17
C LEU A 92 -7.56 1.10 -18.39
N THR A 93 -7.58 2.41 -18.54
CA THR A 93 -8.68 3.21 -18.01
C THR A 93 -10.00 2.74 -18.64
N GLY A 94 -11.14 2.92 -17.98
CA GLY A 94 -12.43 2.50 -18.54
C GLY A 94 -12.66 3.03 -19.96
N GLU A 95 -12.17 4.25 -20.24
CA GLU A 95 -12.17 4.89 -21.55
C GLU A 95 -11.28 4.16 -22.56
N GLU A 96 -10.06 3.77 -22.19
CA GLU A 96 -9.16 2.99 -23.06
C GLU A 96 -9.70 1.58 -23.36
N ILE A 97 -10.38 0.95 -22.40
CA ILE A 97 -11.06 -0.33 -22.63
C ILE A 97 -12.16 -0.17 -23.68
N VAL A 98 -12.99 0.86 -23.56
CA VAL A 98 -14.07 1.16 -24.50
C VAL A 98 -13.51 1.49 -25.87
N ASN A 99 -12.49 2.35 -25.96
CA ASN A 99 -11.85 2.74 -27.21
C ASN A 99 -11.16 1.56 -27.90
N ARG A 100 -10.45 0.71 -27.16
CA ARG A 100 -9.79 -0.48 -27.70
C ARG A 100 -10.79 -1.55 -28.14
N SER A 101 -11.89 -1.69 -27.40
CA SER A 101 -13.00 -2.59 -27.76
C SER A 101 -13.72 -2.10 -29.02
N ALA A 102 -14.01 -0.81 -29.13
CA ALA A 102 -14.64 -0.22 -30.31
C ALA A 102 -13.76 -0.38 -31.55
N ARG A 103 -12.47 -0.07 -31.45
CA ARG A 103 -11.50 -0.26 -32.54
C ARG A 103 -11.39 -1.71 -33.01
N ARG A 104 -11.53 -2.69 -32.11
CA ARG A 104 -11.55 -4.12 -32.48
C ARG A 104 -12.76 -4.51 -33.34
N VAL A 105 -13.87 -3.81 -33.18
CA VAL A 105 -15.12 -4.02 -33.94
C VAL A 105 -15.20 -3.05 -35.13
N GLY A 106 -14.18 -2.24 -35.37
CA GLY A 106 -14.15 -1.25 -36.46
C GLY A 106 -15.03 -0.02 -36.20
N LEU A 107 -15.36 0.26 -34.93
CA LEU A 107 -16.13 1.42 -34.51
C LEU A 107 -15.20 2.47 -33.89
N ASP A 108 -15.41 3.73 -34.25
CA ASP A 108 -14.77 4.86 -33.58
C ASP A 108 -15.68 5.40 -32.47
N VAL A 109 -15.10 5.61 -31.28
CA VAL A 109 -15.81 6.19 -30.13
C VAL A 109 -15.83 7.71 -30.29
N PRO A 110 -17.00 8.36 -30.28
CA PRO A 110 -17.08 9.82 -30.40
C PRO A 110 -16.32 10.55 -29.29
N GLU A 111 -15.48 11.53 -29.66
CA GLU A 111 -14.61 12.33 -28.77
C GLU A 111 -15.35 13.21 -27.74
N THR A 112 -16.68 13.10 -27.64
CA THR A 112 -17.54 13.87 -26.72
C THR A 112 -17.14 13.79 -25.23
N TYR A 113 -16.29 12.86 -24.83
CA TYR A 113 -15.69 12.80 -23.50
C TYR A 113 -14.48 13.74 -23.34
N ALA A 114 -13.65 13.91 -24.38
CA ALA A 114 -12.50 14.80 -24.36
C ALA A 114 -12.92 16.29 -24.27
N GLU A 115 -14.02 16.67 -24.94
CA GLU A 115 -14.58 18.02 -24.86
C GLU A 115 -15.08 18.35 -23.44
N LYS A 116 -15.71 17.39 -22.76
CA LYS A 116 -16.20 17.55 -21.38
C LYS A 116 -15.06 17.65 -20.37
N GLN A 117 -13.98 16.89 -20.56
CA GLN A 117 -12.79 16.96 -19.72
C GLN A 117 -12.09 18.32 -19.86
N ALA A 118 -11.89 18.80 -21.09
CA ALA A 118 -11.32 20.13 -21.35
C ALA A 118 -12.17 21.27 -20.75
N GLU A 119 -13.51 21.13 -20.77
CA GLU A 119 -14.41 22.10 -20.14
C GLU A 119 -14.31 22.07 -18.61
N GLN A 120 -14.15 20.88 -18.00
CA GLN A 120 -13.95 20.73 -16.56
C GLN A 120 -12.60 21.27 -16.09
N GLU A 121 -11.52 21.03 -16.84
CA GLU A 121 -10.19 21.58 -16.54
C GLU A 121 -10.19 23.12 -16.60
N ARG A 122 -10.87 23.71 -17.59
CA ARG A 122 -11.05 25.17 -17.67
C ARG A 122 -11.81 25.72 -16.47
N LYS A 123 -12.87 25.04 -16.02
CA LYS A 123 -13.66 25.43 -14.83
C LYS A 123 -12.83 25.35 -13.55
N GLN A 124 -12.03 24.30 -13.39
CA GLN A 124 -11.15 24.13 -12.23
C GLN A 124 -10.04 25.18 -12.19
N ALA A 125 -9.40 25.47 -13.33
CA ALA A 125 -8.39 26.52 -13.43
C ALA A 125 -8.95 27.92 -13.11
N ALA A 126 -10.18 28.22 -13.56
CA ALA A 126 -10.86 29.46 -13.23
C ALA A 126 -11.21 29.55 -11.73
N ALA A 127 -11.70 28.47 -11.14
CA ALA A 127 -12.01 28.41 -9.71
C ALA A 127 -10.75 28.59 -8.83
N ALA A 128 -9.63 27.98 -9.22
CA ALA A 128 -8.36 28.12 -8.51
C ALA A 128 -7.83 29.56 -8.54
N LYS A 129 -7.92 30.25 -9.69
CA LYS A 129 -7.57 31.67 -9.80
C LYS A 129 -8.44 32.54 -8.91
N TYR A 130 -9.76 32.30 -8.92
CA TYR A 130 -10.69 33.05 -8.08
C TYR A 130 -10.41 32.86 -6.58
N LEU A 131 -10.10 31.64 -6.15
CA LEU A 131 -9.73 31.36 -4.76
C LEU A 131 -8.41 32.02 -4.36
N ALA A 132 -7.40 31.99 -5.23
CA ALA A 132 -6.12 32.66 -5.00
C ALA A 132 -6.28 34.20 -4.91
N ASP A 133 -7.07 34.79 -5.81
CA ASP A 133 -7.36 36.22 -5.78
C ASP A 133 -8.16 36.63 -4.54
N LYS A 134 -9.05 35.76 -4.05
CA LYS A 134 -9.79 35.97 -2.82
C LYS A 134 -8.88 35.93 -1.59
N GLN A 135 -8.00 34.92 -1.51
CA GLN A 135 -7.01 34.80 -0.43
C GLN A 135 -6.05 35.99 -0.41
N ALA A 136 -5.53 36.41 -1.57
CA ALA A 136 -4.66 37.58 -1.67
C ALA A 136 -5.34 38.89 -1.21
N LYS A 137 -6.64 39.03 -1.47
CA LYS A 137 -7.44 40.18 -0.99
C LYS A 137 -7.69 40.12 0.51
N GLU A 138 -7.94 38.95 1.07
CA GLU A 138 -8.12 38.74 2.51
C GLU A 138 -6.80 39.00 3.26
N ASP A 139 -5.67 38.53 2.74
CA ASP A 139 -4.34 38.78 3.29
C ASP A 139 -3.96 40.27 3.25
N ALA A 140 -4.24 40.95 2.13
CA ALA A 140 -4.02 42.39 2.00
C ALA A 140 -4.89 43.20 2.98
N ALA A 141 -6.15 42.79 3.19
CA ALA A 141 -7.04 43.43 4.15
C ALA A 141 -6.62 43.18 5.61
N ALA A 142 -6.08 42.01 5.93
CA ALA A 142 -5.57 41.69 7.25
C ALA A 142 -4.24 42.41 7.59
N SER A 143 -3.42 42.73 6.58
CA SER A 143 -2.17 43.50 6.76
C SER A 143 -2.35 45.01 6.87
N ALA A 144 -3.57 45.52 6.65
CA ALA A 144 -3.92 46.94 6.68
C ALA A 144 -4.60 47.39 8.00
N GLN A 145 -4.70 46.50 8.98
CA GLN A 145 -5.15 46.76 10.36
C GLN A 145 -3.98 46.69 11.33
#